data_AF-A0A4Y9QJW0-F1
#
_entry.id   AF-A0A4Y9QJW0-F1
#
_cell.length_a   1.000
_cell.length_b   1.000
_cell.length_c   1.000
_cell.angle_alpha   90.00
_cell.angle_beta   90.00
_cell.angle_gamma   90.00
#
_symmetry.space_group_name_H-M   'P 1'
#
loop_
_entity.id
_entity.type
_entity.pdbx_description
1 polymer ?
#
loop_
_entity_poly.entity_id
_entity_poly.type
_entity_poly.pdbx_seq_one_letter_code
_entity_poly.pdbx_strand_id
1 'polypeptide(L)'
;MLVPSADSFAALARSSPWRWSTLRFTLRRGVDGGGPDHVRAWLRRPDQLRVETLEGDLLQIVREPPLQVGVLTPDGGYPRGLPWPVEAEPPVLRQDGLVDVRPAVVSADAPMYQDYRWVAMLDPVELADGQDRETGEEWEAVTVDAVTEVEHAGRPAWEAVVRPTPYYEPRCGCCPLLRTRAIDLLEFADHPHYVLRAYPDAYRVRLDVGTGVCVSTEEIGGLTPGRGHELRIEAVDGPMDDALFAQPRRGLFRRR
;
A
#
# COMPACT_ATOMS: atom_id res chain seq x y z
N MET A 1 4.64 24.36 -5.72
CA MET A 1 3.30 23.80 -5.46
C MET A 1 3.15 22.63 -6.40
N LEU A 2 2.76 21.46 -5.91
CA LEU A 2 2.60 20.28 -6.77
C LEU A 2 1.43 20.54 -7.73
N VAL A 3 1.59 20.17 -9.00
CA VAL A 3 0.57 20.39 -10.03
C VAL A 3 -0.12 19.04 -10.31
N PRO A 4 -1.45 18.95 -10.21
CA PRO A 4 -2.17 17.71 -10.53
C PRO A 4 -2.02 17.36 -12.01
N SER A 5 -1.44 16.19 -12.28
CA SER A 5 -1.34 15.59 -13.61
C SER A 5 -1.20 14.08 -13.46
N ALA A 6 -1.43 13.32 -14.54
CA ALA A 6 -1.23 11.86 -14.52
C ALA A 6 0.20 11.48 -14.09
N ASP A 7 1.18 12.18 -14.64
CA ASP A 7 2.60 12.01 -14.34
C ASP A 7 2.92 12.34 -12.86
N SER A 8 2.41 13.46 -12.35
CA SER A 8 2.59 13.81 -10.93
C SER A 8 1.85 12.84 -10.00
N PHE A 9 0.70 12.29 -10.41
CA PHE A 9 -0.04 11.29 -9.64
C PHE A 9 0.76 9.99 -9.49
N ALA A 10 1.35 9.50 -10.58
CA ALA A 10 2.28 8.37 -10.55
C ALA A 10 3.49 8.67 -9.66
N ALA A 11 4.13 9.83 -9.82
CA ALA A 11 5.27 10.22 -8.99
C ALA A 11 4.90 10.35 -7.49
N LEU A 12 3.68 10.82 -7.17
CA LEU A 12 3.19 10.90 -5.80
C LEU A 12 3.01 9.50 -5.19
N ALA A 13 2.41 8.57 -5.93
CA ALA A 13 2.29 7.17 -5.52
C ALA A 13 3.67 6.53 -5.31
N ARG A 14 4.61 6.79 -6.23
CA ARG A 14 6.01 6.35 -6.12
C ARG A 14 6.73 6.96 -4.91
N SER A 15 6.29 8.10 -4.40
CA SER A 15 6.99 8.79 -3.31
C SER A 15 6.66 8.31 -1.90
N SER A 16 5.56 7.57 -1.70
CA SER A 16 5.02 7.33 -0.35
C SER A 16 6.05 6.89 0.71
N PRO A 17 6.93 5.92 0.43
CA PRO A 17 7.91 5.43 1.43
C PRO A 17 8.86 6.48 2.01
N TRP A 18 9.07 7.59 1.31
CA TRP A 18 10.02 8.65 1.69
C TRP A 18 9.35 9.91 2.20
N ARG A 19 8.01 9.98 2.22
CA ARG A 19 7.28 11.20 2.58
C ARG A 19 6.83 11.25 4.03
N TRP A 20 6.97 10.16 4.77
CA TRP A 20 6.56 10.05 6.16
C TRP A 20 7.31 8.93 6.87
N SER A 21 7.47 9.08 8.17
CA SER A 21 8.13 8.16 9.10
C SER A 21 7.15 7.55 10.10
N THR A 22 6.12 8.31 10.50
CA THR A 22 5.03 7.81 11.34
C THR A 22 3.67 8.17 10.76
N LEU A 23 2.70 7.27 10.93
CA LEU A 23 1.34 7.46 10.48
C LEU A 23 0.37 6.92 11.53
N ARG A 24 -0.58 7.74 11.96
CA ARG A 24 -1.76 7.30 12.71
C ARG A 24 -2.99 7.47 11.85
N PHE A 25 -3.80 6.44 11.70
CA PHE A 25 -4.97 6.48 10.83
C PHE A 25 -6.05 5.51 11.26
N THR A 26 -7.26 5.74 10.76
CA THR A 26 -8.35 4.75 10.78
C THR A 26 -8.60 4.22 9.37
N LEU A 27 -8.80 2.91 9.25
CA LEU A 27 -9.11 2.24 7.99
C LEU A 27 -10.50 1.64 8.07
N ARG A 28 -11.33 1.91 7.05
CA ARG A 28 -12.54 1.18 6.72
C ARG A 28 -12.27 0.29 5.51
N ARG A 29 -12.40 -1.02 5.68
CA ARG A 29 -12.24 -2.01 4.61
C ARG A 29 -13.58 -2.25 3.90
N GLY A 30 -13.53 -2.50 2.60
CA GLY A 30 -14.69 -2.94 1.83
C GLY A 30 -14.85 -4.46 1.87
N VAL A 31 -15.38 -5.01 2.97
CA VAL A 31 -15.94 -6.39 3.17
C VAL A 31 -15.18 -7.64 2.66
N ASP A 32 -14.05 -7.55 1.94
CA ASP A 32 -13.39 -8.71 1.27
C ASP A 32 -12.26 -9.36 2.10
N GLY A 33 -12.18 -9.06 3.40
CA GLY A 33 -11.20 -9.68 4.30
C GLY A 33 -11.88 -10.08 5.60
N GLY A 34 -11.64 -11.31 6.07
CA GLY A 34 -12.08 -11.72 7.40
C GLY A 34 -11.40 -10.86 8.47
N GLY A 35 -12.17 -10.15 9.29
CA GLY A 35 -11.65 -9.26 10.33
C GLY A 35 -12.62 -8.12 10.64
N PRO A 36 -12.30 -7.24 11.61
CA PRO A 36 -13.10 -6.06 11.86
C PRO A 36 -13.04 -5.09 10.67
N ASP A 37 -14.21 -4.63 10.22
CA ASP A 37 -14.36 -3.73 9.08
C ASP A 37 -13.67 -2.37 9.29
N HIS A 38 -13.44 -2.00 10.55
CA HIS A 38 -12.86 -0.72 10.94
C HIS A 38 -11.77 -0.91 12.00
N VAL A 39 -10.60 -0.37 11.75
CA VAL A 39 -9.45 -0.43 12.67
C VAL A 39 -8.80 0.93 12.80
N ARG A 40 -8.14 1.17 13.94
CA ARG A 40 -7.17 2.25 14.12
C ARG A 40 -5.77 1.67 14.14
N ALA A 41 -4.83 2.33 13.47
CA ALA A 41 -3.46 1.89 13.40
C ALA A 41 -2.47 3.00 13.69
N TRP A 42 -1.34 2.59 14.27
CA TRP A 42 -0.14 3.39 14.47
C TRP A 42 0.99 2.66 13.78
N LEU A 43 1.61 3.33 12.83
CA LEU A 43 2.73 2.81 12.07
C LEU A 43 3.93 3.70 12.28
N ARG A 44 5.06 3.10 12.62
CA ARG A 44 6.37 3.76 12.69
C ARG A 44 7.33 2.98 11.80
N ARG A 45 7.73 3.61 10.69
CA ARG A 45 8.74 3.05 9.79
C ARG A 45 10.08 2.95 10.53
N PRO A 46 10.90 1.93 10.20
CA PRO A 46 10.65 0.97 9.14
C PRO A 46 9.73 -0.21 9.54
N ASP A 47 9.68 -0.59 10.81
CA ASP A 47 9.34 -1.97 11.18
C ASP A 47 8.15 -2.13 12.13
N GLN A 48 7.57 -1.07 12.66
CA GLN A 48 6.60 -1.18 13.75
C GLN A 48 5.18 -0.82 13.36
N LEU A 49 4.27 -1.68 13.80
CA LEU A 49 2.83 -1.48 13.63
C LEU A 49 2.08 -1.91 14.89
N ARG A 50 1.08 -1.11 15.26
CA ARG A 50 0.03 -1.45 16.22
C ARG A 50 -1.31 -1.26 15.54
N VAL A 51 -2.21 -2.23 15.71
CA VAL A 51 -3.58 -2.16 15.22
C VAL A 51 -4.55 -2.47 16.36
N GLU A 52 -5.57 -1.62 16.48
CA GLU A 52 -6.67 -1.73 17.44
C GLU A 52 -8.03 -1.67 16.72
N THR A 53 -9.08 -2.14 17.39
CA THR A 53 -10.45 -1.76 17.05
C THR A 53 -10.67 -0.27 17.30
N LEU A 54 -11.80 0.29 16.87
CA LEU A 54 -12.13 1.69 17.17
C LEU A 54 -12.45 1.91 18.66
N GLU A 55 -12.84 0.86 19.36
CA GLU A 55 -13.11 0.83 20.81
C GLU A 55 -11.82 0.74 21.64
N GLY A 56 -10.66 0.52 21.01
CA GLY A 56 -9.35 0.44 21.66
C GLY A 56 -8.91 -0.96 22.04
N ASP A 57 -9.58 -2.01 21.54
CA ASP A 57 -9.14 -3.39 21.77
C ASP A 57 -7.93 -3.71 20.87
N LEU A 58 -6.85 -4.19 21.48
CA LEU A 58 -5.64 -4.54 20.75
C LEU A 58 -5.88 -5.76 19.85
N LEU A 59 -5.64 -5.60 18.54
CA LEU A 59 -5.73 -6.66 17.55
C LEU A 59 -4.35 -7.26 17.23
N GLN A 60 -3.37 -6.40 16.95
CA GLN A 60 -2.03 -6.86 16.54
C GLN A 60 -0.94 -5.84 16.88
N ILE A 61 0.23 -6.35 17.26
CA ILE A 61 1.48 -5.59 17.27
C ILE A 61 2.47 -6.35 16.41
N VAL A 62 3.09 -5.67 15.47
CA VAL A 62 4.08 -6.23 14.54
C VAL A 62 5.40 -5.49 14.71
N ARG A 63 6.48 -6.26 14.67
CA ARG A 63 7.82 -5.79 14.39
C ARG A 63 8.41 -6.63 13.27
N GLU A 64 8.56 -6.07 12.08
CA GLU A 64 9.01 -6.82 10.91
C GLU A 64 10.52 -6.66 10.67
N PRO A 65 11.26 -7.75 10.43
CA PRO A 65 12.62 -7.63 9.92
C PRO A 65 12.61 -7.12 8.47
N PRO A 66 13.74 -6.59 7.97
CA PRO A 66 13.86 -6.23 6.56
C PRO A 66 13.64 -7.45 5.66
N LEU A 67 13.08 -7.19 4.46
CA LEU A 67 12.85 -8.21 3.44
C LEU A 67 14.14 -8.99 3.16
N GLN A 68 14.05 -10.31 3.17
CA GLN A 68 15.18 -11.20 2.89
C GLN A 68 15.06 -11.73 1.45
N VAL A 69 16.14 -11.59 0.68
CA VAL A 69 16.24 -12.15 -0.67
C VAL A 69 17.34 -13.22 -0.73
N GLY A 70 17.16 -14.23 -1.58
CA GLY A 70 18.21 -15.21 -1.86
C GLY A 70 19.16 -14.69 -2.92
N VAL A 71 20.44 -14.54 -2.59
CA VAL A 71 21.49 -14.21 -3.55
C VAL A 71 22.12 -15.50 -4.04
N LEU A 72 22.02 -15.75 -5.34
CA LEU A 72 22.66 -16.90 -5.99
C LEU A 72 24.04 -16.49 -6.51
N THR A 73 25.07 -17.22 -6.11
CA THR A 73 26.43 -17.10 -6.63
C THR A 73 26.89 -18.46 -7.18
N PRO A 74 28.00 -18.51 -7.96
CA PRO A 74 28.57 -19.78 -8.40
C PRO A 74 28.90 -20.75 -7.25
N ASP A 75 29.16 -20.24 -6.04
CA ASP A 75 29.56 -21.02 -4.85
C ASP A 75 28.36 -21.43 -3.96
N GLY A 76 27.12 -21.08 -4.36
CA GLY A 76 25.89 -21.40 -3.63
C GLY A 76 24.97 -20.20 -3.41
N GLY A 77 23.93 -20.39 -2.59
CA GLY A 77 22.96 -19.35 -2.26
C GLY A 77 23.10 -18.87 -0.81
N TYR A 78 22.91 -17.57 -0.56
CA TYR A 78 22.81 -17.03 0.80
C TYR A 78 21.69 -15.99 0.94
N PRO A 79 21.04 -15.88 2.12
CA PRO A 79 20.05 -14.84 2.36
C PRO A 79 20.71 -13.48 2.58
N ARG A 80 20.12 -12.42 2.03
CA ARG A 80 20.53 -11.03 2.22
C ARG A 80 19.31 -10.19 2.57
N GLY A 81 19.41 -9.44 3.67
CA GLY A 81 18.43 -8.40 4.00
C GLY A 81 18.57 -7.21 3.06
N LEU A 82 17.47 -6.75 2.50
CA LEU A 82 17.42 -5.48 1.77
C LEU A 82 17.43 -4.32 2.77
N PRO A 83 18.13 -3.21 2.47
CA PRO A 83 18.16 -2.05 3.35
C PRO A 83 16.77 -1.39 3.42
N TRP A 84 16.45 -0.76 4.55
CA TRP A 84 15.28 0.09 4.65
C TRP A 84 15.44 1.38 3.83
N PRO A 85 14.36 2.08 3.45
CA PRO A 85 14.45 3.35 2.71
C PRO A 85 15.32 4.41 3.36
N VAL A 86 15.41 4.43 4.70
CA VAL A 86 16.24 5.36 5.47
C VAL A 86 17.72 4.96 5.53
N GLU A 87 18.04 3.71 5.17
CA GLU A 87 19.39 3.14 5.16
C GLU A 87 19.95 3.02 3.73
N ALA A 88 19.08 3.03 2.73
CA ALA A 88 19.42 2.91 1.33
C ALA A 88 19.89 4.24 0.72
N GLU A 89 20.41 4.18 -0.51
CA GLU A 89 20.61 5.37 -1.31
C GLU A 89 19.28 6.12 -1.50
N PRO A 90 19.28 7.46 -1.45
CA PRO A 90 18.06 8.23 -1.63
C PRO A 90 17.51 8.03 -3.06
N PRO A 91 16.18 8.11 -3.25
CA PRO A 91 15.57 8.04 -4.57
C PRO A 91 16.02 9.22 -5.44
N VAL A 92 15.96 9.04 -6.76
CA VAL A 92 16.10 10.16 -7.70
C VAL A 92 14.84 11.01 -7.61
N LEU A 93 15.01 12.31 -7.39
CA LEU A 93 13.89 13.25 -7.26
C LEU A 93 13.72 14.09 -8.53
N ARG A 94 12.46 14.34 -8.87
CA ARG A 94 12.03 15.35 -9.82
C ARG A 94 12.29 16.75 -9.28
N GLN A 95 12.16 17.75 -10.16
CA GLN A 95 12.25 19.17 -9.77
C GLN A 95 11.18 19.59 -8.75
N ASP A 96 10.03 18.93 -8.73
CA ASP A 96 8.93 19.18 -7.80
C ASP A 96 9.08 18.46 -6.44
N GLY A 97 10.17 17.70 -6.27
CA GLY A 97 10.48 16.94 -5.06
C GLY A 97 9.77 15.60 -4.93
N LEU A 98 9.00 15.16 -5.93
CA LEU A 98 8.47 13.80 -6.00
C LEU A 98 9.53 12.83 -6.56
N VAL A 99 9.39 11.55 -6.24
CA VAL A 99 10.30 10.50 -6.70
C VAL A 99 10.11 10.26 -8.19
N ASP A 100 11.21 10.40 -8.92
CA ASP A 100 11.34 10.00 -10.32
C ASP A 100 11.60 8.50 -10.38
N VAL A 101 12.70 8.06 -9.77
CA VAL A 101 13.17 6.65 -9.79
C VAL A 101 13.44 6.17 -8.38
N ARG A 102 12.90 5.00 -8.03
CA ARG A 102 13.18 4.33 -6.75
C ARG A 102 14.53 3.62 -6.79
N PRO A 103 15.25 3.51 -5.65
CA PRO A 103 16.38 2.61 -5.54
C PRO A 103 15.92 1.17 -5.82
N ALA A 104 16.65 0.44 -6.68
CA ALA A 104 16.26 -0.92 -7.08
C ALA A 104 16.32 -1.95 -5.94
N VAL A 105 17.10 -1.68 -4.88
CA VAL A 105 17.40 -2.64 -3.81
C VAL A 105 17.01 -2.04 -2.46
N VAL A 106 15.70 -2.00 -2.16
CA VAL A 106 15.16 -1.43 -0.91
C VAL A 106 13.94 -2.20 -0.41
N SER A 107 13.83 -2.38 0.90
CA SER A 107 12.65 -2.93 1.58
C SER A 107 11.65 -1.81 1.86
N ALA A 108 10.94 -1.31 0.84
CA ALA A 108 10.05 -0.14 0.98
C ALA A 108 8.73 -0.42 1.73
N ASP A 109 8.37 -1.69 1.85
CA ASP A 109 7.09 -2.15 2.39
C ASP A 109 6.94 -1.76 3.87
N ALA A 110 5.73 -1.35 4.22
CA ALA A 110 5.37 -1.09 5.60
C ALA A 110 4.90 -2.41 6.26
N PRO A 111 5.01 -2.54 7.60
CA PRO A 111 4.59 -3.75 8.28
C PRO A 111 3.14 -4.12 7.98
N MET A 112 2.89 -5.41 7.78
CA MET A 112 1.63 -5.91 7.23
C MET A 112 0.56 -6.14 8.32
N TYR A 113 -0.68 -5.79 8.00
CA TYR A 113 -1.87 -6.22 8.72
C TYR A 113 -2.82 -6.99 7.79
N GLN A 114 -3.01 -8.27 8.09
CA GLN A 114 -3.85 -9.25 7.38
C GLN A 114 -3.44 -9.61 5.94
N ASP A 115 -3.20 -8.65 5.06
CA ASP A 115 -3.04 -8.89 3.61
C ASP A 115 -2.15 -7.84 2.92
N TYR A 116 -1.78 -8.07 1.66
CA TYR A 116 -0.96 -7.13 0.88
C TYR A 116 -1.73 -5.93 0.36
N ARG A 117 -3.07 -5.92 0.37
CA ARG A 117 -3.84 -4.70 0.06
C ARG A 117 -3.53 -3.60 1.07
N TRP A 118 -3.33 -3.96 2.34
CA TRP A 118 -2.81 -3.06 3.37
C TRP A 118 -1.46 -2.44 3.01
N VAL A 119 -0.54 -3.26 2.50
CA VAL A 119 0.79 -2.78 2.09
C VAL A 119 0.67 -1.89 0.85
N ALA A 120 -0.14 -2.30 -0.13
CA ALA A 120 -0.39 -1.55 -1.36
C ALA A 120 -1.02 -0.18 -1.11
N MET A 121 -1.92 -0.04 -0.14
CA MET A 121 -2.48 1.29 0.15
C MET A 121 -1.44 2.23 0.80
N LEU A 122 -0.51 1.70 1.60
CA LEU A 122 0.52 2.48 2.30
C LEU A 122 1.71 2.81 1.40
N ASP A 123 2.01 1.96 0.43
CA ASP A 123 2.98 2.19 -0.61
C ASP A 123 2.38 1.83 -1.98
N PRO A 124 1.62 2.75 -2.62
CA PRO A 124 0.84 2.46 -3.81
C PRO A 124 1.64 2.52 -5.12
N VAL A 125 2.88 2.02 -5.11
CA VAL A 125 3.76 1.99 -6.29
C VAL A 125 3.14 1.28 -7.49
N GLU A 126 2.26 0.30 -7.26
CA GLU A 126 1.52 -0.39 -8.31
C GLU A 126 0.52 0.51 -9.07
N LEU A 127 0.31 1.76 -8.63
CA LEU A 127 -0.40 2.78 -9.39
C LEU A 127 0.51 3.64 -10.28
N ALA A 128 1.84 3.50 -10.13
CA ALA A 128 2.83 4.27 -10.86
C ALA A 128 3.56 3.41 -11.89
N ASP A 129 4.12 2.29 -11.43
CA ASP A 129 5.10 1.51 -12.16
C ASP A 129 4.52 0.14 -12.49
N GLY A 130 4.39 -0.15 -13.78
CA GLY A 130 3.97 -1.44 -14.33
C GLY A 130 5.13 -2.12 -15.04
N GLN A 131 4.97 -3.41 -15.33
CA GLN A 131 6.01 -4.19 -15.98
C GLN A 131 5.41 -5.15 -17.00
N ASP A 132 6.06 -5.25 -18.16
CA ASP A 132 5.83 -6.35 -19.09
C ASP A 132 6.42 -7.64 -18.51
N ARG A 133 5.57 -8.64 -18.27
CA ARG A 133 5.98 -9.90 -17.64
C ARG A 133 6.88 -10.77 -18.51
N GLU A 134 6.85 -10.58 -19.83
CA GLU A 134 7.67 -11.35 -20.77
C GLU A 134 9.05 -10.71 -20.94
N THR A 135 9.10 -9.39 -21.07
CA THR A 135 10.35 -8.66 -21.38
C THR A 135 11.03 -8.04 -20.16
N GLY A 136 10.28 -7.81 -19.08
CA GLY A 136 10.72 -7.05 -17.90
C GLY A 136 10.77 -5.53 -18.12
N GLU A 137 10.32 -5.03 -19.26
CA GLU A 137 10.29 -3.60 -19.58
C GLU A 137 9.29 -2.84 -18.68
N GLU A 138 9.67 -1.64 -18.24
CA GLU A 138 8.82 -0.78 -17.42
C GLU A 138 7.79 -0.05 -18.30
N TRP A 139 6.54 -0.03 -17.85
CA TRP A 139 5.41 0.61 -18.52
C TRP A 139 4.50 1.29 -17.50
N GLU A 140 3.55 2.11 -17.93
CA GLU A 140 2.55 2.65 -17.03
C GLU A 140 1.64 1.55 -16.49
N ALA A 141 1.53 1.45 -15.16
CA ALA A 141 0.67 0.46 -14.50
C ALA A 141 -0.82 0.71 -14.75
N VAL A 142 -1.21 1.99 -14.85
CA VAL A 142 -2.59 2.41 -15.02
C VAL A 142 -2.68 3.55 -16.02
N THR A 143 -3.75 3.59 -16.80
CA THR A 143 -4.18 4.83 -17.44
C THR A 143 -4.86 5.71 -16.40
N VAL A 144 -4.53 7.01 -16.40
CA VAL A 144 -5.06 8.00 -15.45
C VAL A 144 -5.86 9.02 -16.23
N ASP A 145 -7.14 9.16 -15.91
CA ASP A 145 -7.98 10.25 -16.43
C ASP A 145 -7.53 11.60 -15.80
N ALA A 146 -8.29 12.68 -15.97
CA ALA A 146 -7.93 13.97 -15.37
C ALA A 146 -7.78 13.85 -13.84
N VAL A 147 -6.66 14.39 -13.31
CA VAL A 147 -6.39 14.44 -11.87
C VAL A 147 -6.96 15.73 -11.30
N THR A 148 -7.73 15.59 -10.22
CA THR A 148 -8.41 16.70 -9.57
C THR A 148 -7.96 16.85 -8.13
N GLU A 149 -7.82 18.09 -7.68
CA GLU A 149 -7.59 18.38 -6.25
C GLU A 149 -8.89 18.26 -5.49
N VAL A 150 -8.85 17.51 -4.39
CA VAL A 150 -9.98 17.32 -3.49
C VAL A 150 -9.50 17.44 -2.04
N GLU A 151 -10.45 17.52 -1.12
CA GLU A 151 -10.17 17.31 0.31
C GLU A 151 -10.63 15.91 0.69
N HIS A 152 -9.76 15.17 1.40
CA HIS A 152 -10.10 13.90 2.02
C HIS A 152 -9.86 13.98 3.52
N ALA A 153 -10.94 13.91 4.30
CA ALA A 153 -10.89 13.93 5.76
C ALA A 153 -10.14 15.13 6.38
N GLY A 154 -10.27 16.32 5.79
CA GLY A 154 -9.56 17.53 6.25
C GLY A 154 -8.14 17.71 5.70
N ARG A 155 -7.74 16.89 4.72
CA ARG A 155 -6.39 16.92 4.14
C ARG A 155 -6.45 17.05 2.60
N PRO A 156 -5.52 17.78 1.97
CA PRO A 156 -5.42 17.81 0.52
C PRO A 156 -5.12 16.42 -0.06
N ALA A 157 -5.90 16.03 -1.04
CA ALA A 157 -5.74 14.78 -1.77
C ALA A 157 -5.89 15.02 -3.27
N TRP A 158 -5.34 14.11 -4.07
CA TRP A 158 -5.57 14.06 -5.50
C TRP A 158 -6.46 12.88 -5.84
N GLU A 159 -7.53 13.14 -6.58
CA GLU A 159 -8.47 12.13 -7.07
C GLU A 159 -8.31 11.95 -8.58
N ALA A 160 -8.28 10.68 -9.01
CA ALA A 160 -8.33 10.32 -10.41
C ALA A 160 -9.18 9.06 -10.63
N VAL A 161 -9.76 8.94 -11.82
CA VAL A 161 -10.28 7.66 -12.31
C VAL A 161 -9.15 6.96 -13.06
N VAL A 162 -8.84 5.73 -12.65
CA VAL A 162 -7.74 4.94 -13.22
C VAL A 162 -8.24 3.62 -13.77
N ARG A 163 -7.56 3.10 -14.80
CA ARG A 163 -7.80 1.77 -15.35
C ARG A 163 -6.47 1.01 -15.44
N PRO A 164 -6.34 -0.16 -14.79
CA PRO A 164 -5.18 -1.04 -14.94
C PRO A 164 -4.87 -1.32 -16.40
N THR A 165 -3.61 -1.15 -16.78
CA THR A 165 -3.11 -1.57 -18.10
C THR A 165 -2.81 -3.08 -18.07
N PRO A 166 -2.47 -3.70 -19.22
CA PRO A 166 -1.92 -5.05 -19.24
C PRO A 166 -0.63 -5.22 -18.42
N TYR A 167 0.08 -4.10 -18.15
CA TYR A 167 1.33 -4.04 -17.40
C TYR A 167 1.13 -3.83 -15.89
N TYR A 168 -0.12 -3.74 -15.43
CA TYR A 168 -0.40 -3.64 -14.00
C TYR A 168 0.14 -4.86 -13.23
N GLU A 169 1.05 -4.57 -12.32
CA GLU A 169 1.72 -5.53 -11.45
C GLU A 169 1.34 -5.22 -10.00
N PRO A 170 0.29 -5.87 -9.45
CA PRO A 170 -0.05 -5.69 -8.07
C PRO A 170 1.02 -6.32 -7.17
N ARG A 171 1.18 -5.79 -5.97
CA ARG A 171 2.03 -6.40 -4.94
C ARG A 171 1.67 -7.85 -4.65
N CYS A 172 0.40 -8.19 -4.78
CA CYS A 172 -0.10 -9.55 -4.59
C CYS A 172 -1.33 -9.80 -5.46
N GLY A 173 -1.33 -10.92 -6.19
CA GLY A 173 -2.43 -11.28 -7.08
C GLY A 173 -3.73 -11.64 -6.36
N CYS A 174 -3.67 -12.17 -5.13
CA CYS A 174 -4.87 -12.57 -4.39
C CYS A 174 -5.56 -11.42 -3.63
N CYS A 175 -4.86 -10.31 -3.41
CA CYS A 175 -5.39 -9.12 -2.71
C CYS A 175 -4.85 -7.81 -3.32
N PRO A 176 -5.03 -7.59 -4.63
CA PRO A 176 -4.52 -6.39 -5.31
C PRO A 176 -5.27 -5.14 -4.84
N LEU A 177 -4.67 -3.96 -5.00
CA LEU A 177 -5.38 -2.70 -4.79
C LEU A 177 -6.51 -2.55 -5.82
N LEU A 178 -6.21 -2.86 -7.09
CA LEU A 178 -7.12 -2.82 -8.22
C LEU A 178 -7.33 -4.24 -8.79
N ARG A 179 -8.44 -4.89 -8.46
CA ARG A 179 -8.69 -6.28 -8.86
C ARG A 179 -9.07 -6.39 -10.33
N THR A 180 -8.36 -7.19 -11.11
CA THR A 180 -8.66 -7.36 -12.54
C THR A 180 -8.82 -8.82 -12.90
N ARG A 181 -9.52 -9.07 -14.00
CA ARG A 181 -9.63 -10.42 -14.55
C ARG A 181 -8.28 -11.03 -14.90
N ALA A 182 -7.38 -10.22 -15.47
CA ALA A 182 -6.06 -10.68 -15.86
C ALA A 182 -5.27 -11.20 -14.64
N ILE A 183 -5.30 -10.46 -13.54
CA ILE A 183 -4.66 -10.86 -12.29
C ILE A 183 -5.32 -12.08 -11.66
N ASP A 184 -6.66 -12.12 -11.59
CA ASP A 184 -7.37 -13.29 -11.04
C ASP A 184 -7.09 -14.57 -11.84
N LEU A 185 -7.00 -14.48 -13.18
CA LEU A 185 -6.68 -15.63 -14.02
C LEU A 185 -5.24 -16.13 -13.83
N LEU A 186 -4.30 -15.23 -13.50
CA LEU A 186 -2.92 -15.59 -13.20
C LEU A 186 -2.81 -16.23 -11.80
N GLU A 187 -3.38 -15.58 -10.79
CA GLU A 187 -3.30 -16.04 -9.40
C GLU A 187 -4.10 -17.33 -9.17
N PHE A 188 -5.29 -17.41 -9.75
CA PHE A 188 -6.26 -18.48 -9.48
C PHE A 188 -6.48 -19.40 -10.67
N ALA A 189 -5.46 -19.60 -11.51
CA ALA A 189 -5.52 -20.49 -12.68
C ALA A 189 -6.09 -21.87 -12.34
N ASP A 190 -5.69 -22.44 -11.20
CA ASP A 190 -6.12 -23.75 -10.70
C ASP A 190 -7.38 -23.70 -9.80
N HIS A 191 -7.93 -22.50 -9.57
CA HIS A 191 -9.02 -22.25 -8.63
C HIS A 191 -10.10 -21.34 -9.23
N PRO A 192 -10.84 -21.81 -10.25
CA PRO A 192 -11.76 -20.98 -11.03
C PRO A 192 -12.91 -20.37 -10.21
N HIS A 193 -13.18 -20.89 -9.01
CA HIS A 193 -14.19 -20.34 -8.10
C HIS A 193 -13.78 -19.00 -7.46
N TYR A 194 -12.49 -18.64 -7.49
CA TYR A 194 -12.03 -17.31 -7.07
C TYR A 194 -12.13 -16.27 -8.18
N VAL A 195 -12.24 -16.68 -9.45
CA VAL A 195 -12.37 -15.77 -10.59
C VAL A 195 -13.77 -15.16 -10.61
N LEU A 196 -13.85 -13.84 -10.54
CA LEU A 196 -15.14 -13.14 -10.54
C LEU A 196 -15.85 -13.23 -11.90
N ARG A 197 -17.19 -13.23 -11.86
CA ARG A 197 -18.02 -13.22 -13.08
C ARG A 197 -18.00 -11.85 -13.80
N ALA A 198 -17.71 -10.77 -13.08
CA ALA A 198 -17.54 -9.42 -13.63
C ALA A 198 -16.55 -8.65 -12.75
N TYR A 199 -15.86 -7.67 -13.36
CA TYR A 199 -14.83 -6.85 -12.71
C TYR A 199 -15.16 -5.38 -12.91
N PRO A 200 -14.65 -4.49 -12.04
CA PRO A 200 -14.77 -3.05 -12.24
C PRO A 200 -14.18 -2.61 -13.57
N ASP A 201 -14.84 -1.66 -14.23
CA ASP A 201 -14.40 -1.07 -15.49
C ASP A 201 -13.28 -0.03 -15.26
N ALA A 202 -13.32 0.61 -14.09
CA ALA A 202 -12.35 1.58 -13.63
C ALA A 202 -12.39 1.69 -12.10
N TYR A 203 -11.47 2.49 -11.55
CA TYR A 203 -11.39 2.76 -10.13
C TYR A 203 -11.26 4.25 -9.89
N ARG A 204 -12.05 4.81 -8.98
CA ARG A 204 -11.75 6.13 -8.42
C ARG A 204 -10.76 5.95 -7.29
N VAL A 205 -9.63 6.64 -7.38
CA VAL A 205 -8.52 6.52 -6.43
C VAL A 205 -8.17 7.89 -5.87
N ARG A 206 -7.85 7.93 -4.58
CA ARG A 206 -7.36 9.15 -3.91
C ARG A 206 -6.00 8.92 -3.28
N LEU A 207 -5.06 9.83 -3.54
CA LEU A 207 -3.75 9.88 -2.87
C LEU A 207 -3.69 11.13 -1.96
N ASP A 208 -3.29 10.96 -0.70
CA ASP A 208 -3.00 12.12 0.17
C ASP A 208 -1.74 12.84 -0.34
N VAL A 209 -1.82 14.15 -0.60
CA VAL A 209 -0.72 14.92 -1.21
C VAL A 209 0.49 15.02 -0.27
N GLY A 210 0.25 15.02 1.04
CA GLY A 210 1.31 15.08 2.04
C GLY A 210 2.15 13.81 2.06
N THR A 211 1.50 12.65 2.03
CA THR A 211 2.13 11.34 2.32
C THR A 211 2.28 10.43 1.11
N GLY A 212 1.53 10.63 0.03
CA GLY A 212 1.46 9.70 -1.10
C GLY A 212 0.67 8.42 -0.84
N VAL A 213 0.10 8.26 0.36
CA VAL A 213 -0.73 7.10 0.74
C VAL A 213 -2.01 7.08 -0.08
N CYS A 214 -2.40 5.90 -0.57
CA CYS A 214 -3.69 5.69 -1.21
C CYS A 214 -4.79 5.65 -0.15
N VAL A 215 -5.43 6.80 0.06
CA VAL A 215 -6.43 6.99 1.11
C VAL A 215 -7.81 6.48 0.73
N SER A 216 -8.08 6.27 -0.56
CA SER A 216 -9.35 5.68 -0.97
C SER A 216 -9.26 4.99 -2.32
N THR A 217 -10.01 3.90 -2.44
CA THR A 217 -10.36 3.26 -3.71
C THR A 217 -11.87 3.07 -3.76
N GLU A 218 -12.44 3.19 -4.95
CA GLU A 218 -13.85 2.91 -5.20
C GLU A 218 -14.00 2.27 -6.59
N GLU A 219 -14.64 1.10 -6.63
CA GLU A 219 -14.96 0.37 -7.86
C GLU A 219 -16.02 1.11 -8.68
N ILE A 220 -15.73 1.33 -9.96
CA ILE A 220 -16.68 1.86 -10.94
C ILE A 220 -17.08 0.70 -11.86
N GLY A 221 -18.36 0.33 -11.83
CA GLY A 221 -18.86 -0.84 -12.55
C GLY A 221 -18.58 -2.16 -11.82
N GLY A 222 -18.62 -3.28 -12.54
CA GLY A 222 -18.37 -4.60 -11.97
C GLY A 222 -19.48 -5.13 -11.05
N LEU A 223 -19.10 -6.03 -10.13
CA LEU A 223 -20.03 -6.71 -9.22
C LEU A 223 -20.40 -5.88 -8.00
N THR A 224 -19.50 -5.01 -7.57
CA THR A 224 -19.63 -4.26 -6.33
C THR A 224 -19.31 -2.77 -6.53
N PRO A 225 -20.05 -2.06 -7.40
CA PRO A 225 -19.84 -0.62 -7.58
C PRO A 225 -19.87 0.14 -6.25
N GLY A 226 -18.99 1.11 -6.07
CA GLY A 226 -18.86 1.87 -4.82
C GLY A 226 -18.02 1.18 -3.74
N ARG A 227 -17.56 -0.05 -3.97
CA ARG A 227 -16.75 -0.80 -3.01
C ARG A 227 -15.28 -0.40 -3.08
N GLY A 228 -14.58 -0.50 -1.96
CA GLY A 228 -13.14 -0.30 -1.87
C GLY A 228 -12.74 -0.01 -0.44
N HIS A 229 -11.71 0.80 -0.23
CA HIS A 229 -11.30 1.20 1.12
C HIS A 229 -11.37 2.71 1.31
N GLU A 230 -11.41 3.09 2.59
CA GLU A 230 -11.28 4.49 3.01
C GLU A 230 -10.36 4.56 4.22
N LEU A 231 -9.29 5.33 4.10
CA LEU A 231 -8.27 5.54 5.12
C LEU A 231 -8.25 7.02 5.49
N ARG A 232 -8.59 7.30 6.75
CA ARG A 232 -8.51 8.65 7.32
C ARG A 232 -7.21 8.80 8.10
N ILE A 233 -6.32 9.65 7.60
CA ILE A 233 -5.07 10.02 8.29
C ILE A 233 -5.40 10.96 9.45
N GLU A 234 -5.01 10.57 10.66
CA GLU A 234 -5.21 11.32 11.90
C GLU A 234 -3.97 12.10 12.34
N ALA A 235 -2.77 11.59 12.03
CA ALA A 235 -1.49 12.25 12.29
C ALA A 235 -0.40 11.69 11.37
N VAL A 236 0.53 12.56 10.98
CA VAL A 236 1.72 12.25 10.17
C VAL A 236 2.94 12.78 10.91
N ASP A 237 4.01 11.99 10.99
CA ASP A 237 5.29 12.36 11.63
C ASP A 237 5.13 12.89 13.07
N GLY A 238 4.08 12.43 13.74
CA GLY A 238 3.85 12.67 15.14
C GLY A 238 4.73 11.76 16.01
N PRO A 239 5.03 12.17 17.26
CA PRO A 239 5.77 11.33 18.18
C PRO A 239 5.01 10.03 18.48
N MET A 240 5.71 8.90 18.43
CA MET A 240 5.20 7.59 18.83
C MET A 240 6.23 6.92 19.73
N ASP A 241 5.89 6.74 21.00
CA ASP A 241 6.77 6.13 22.00
C ASP A 241 6.88 4.61 21.81
N ASP A 242 8.03 4.02 22.17
CA ASP A 242 8.29 2.58 22.07
C ASP A 242 7.27 1.74 22.84
N ALA A 243 6.75 2.25 23.97
CA ALA A 243 5.74 1.59 24.78
C ALA A 243 4.44 1.33 24.01
N LEU A 244 4.12 2.13 22.98
CA LEU A 244 2.97 1.93 22.11
C LEU A 244 3.04 0.58 21.37
N PHE A 245 4.24 0.14 21.04
CA PHE A 245 4.53 -1.07 20.28
C PHE A 245 5.01 -2.23 21.17
N ALA A 246 4.89 -2.11 22.49
CA ALA A 246 5.18 -3.20 23.41
C ALA A 246 3.97 -4.13 23.52
N GLN A 247 4.19 -5.45 23.46
CA GLN A 247 3.13 -6.40 23.80
C GLN A 247 2.70 -6.19 25.26
N PRO A 248 1.39 -6.14 25.55
CA PRO A 248 0.91 -6.13 26.92
C PRO A 248 1.47 -7.35 27.65
N ARG A 249 2.12 -7.13 28.80
CA ARG A 249 2.54 -8.24 29.67
C ARG A 249 1.29 -9.05 30.00
N ARG A 250 1.22 -10.31 29.53
CA ARG A 250 0.19 -11.25 29.98
C ARG A 250 0.36 -11.41 31.49
N GLY A 251 -0.52 -10.76 32.26
CA GLY A 251 -0.57 -10.92 33.70
C GLY A 251 -0.77 -12.40 34.02
N LEU A 252 0.10 -12.94 34.86
CA LEU A 252 0.04 -14.29 35.43
C LEU A 252 -1.15 -14.42 36.41
N PHE A 253 -2.36 -14.04 36.02
CA PHE A 253 -3.55 -14.22 36.87
C PHE A 253 -4.81 -14.47 36.04
N ARG A 254 -5.14 -15.75 35.87
CA ARG A 254 -6.50 -16.28 35.96
C ARG A 254 -6.44 -17.79 36.19
N ARG A 255 -6.35 -18.19 37.46
CA ARG A 255 -7.07 -19.37 37.95
C ARG A 255 -7.87 -18.93 39.16
N ARG A 256 -9.19 -19.14 39.05
CA ARG A 256 -10.16 -19.03 40.14
C ARG A 256 -9.85 -20.05 41.21
#